data_AF-A0A971R3H1-F1
#
_entry.id   AF-A0A971R3H1-F1
#
_cell.length_a   1.000
_cell.length_b   1.000
_cell.length_c   1.000
_cell.angle_alpha   90.00
_cell.angle_beta   90.00
_cell.angle_gamma   90.00
#
_symmetry.space_group_name_H-M   'P 1'
#
loop_
_entity.id
_entity.type
_entity.pdbx_description
1 polymer ?
#
loop_
_entity_poly.entity_id
_entity_poly.type
_entity_poly.pdbx_seq_one_letter_code
_entity_poly.pdbx_strand_id
1 'polypeptide(L)'
;MDDIRAFTEEIKAGIESMKPEIIYSASLMPEGGDIDAASNGFAMVHYGQRYADFGELCDIVIPMTYHLDFGEKANWIADVATGTRDVMMSDTKVVMGIQAYDLSPAELQKAIYYARGAGADGIMFFRFGTLFGNENLKNAMLEAFK
;
A
#
# COMPACT_ATOMS: atom_id res chain seq x y z
N MET A 1 -15.29 1.64 21.38
CA MET A 1 -14.13 0.72 21.40
C MET A 1 -13.64 0.69 19.96
N ASP A 2 -12.35 0.89 19.75
CA ASP A 2 -11.77 0.90 18.39
C ASP A 2 -11.25 -0.51 18.11
N ASP A 3 -12.16 -1.39 17.69
CA ASP A 3 -11.93 -2.84 17.68
C ASP A 3 -10.80 -3.25 16.71
N ILE A 4 -10.63 -2.50 15.61
CA ILE A 4 -9.56 -2.75 14.62
C ILE A 4 -8.19 -2.39 15.21
N ARG A 5 -8.09 -1.22 15.87
CA ARG A 5 -6.85 -0.82 16.54
C ARG A 5 -6.51 -1.80 17.66
N ALA A 6 -7.47 -2.12 18.53
CA ALA A 6 -7.24 -3.03 19.66
C ALA A 6 -6.75 -4.41 19.20
N PHE A 7 -7.37 -4.97 18.15
CA PHE A 7 -6.93 -6.26 17.62
C PHE A 7 -5.53 -6.19 16.97
N THR A 8 -5.21 -5.07 16.30
CA THR A 8 -3.88 -4.85 15.71
C THR A 8 -2.80 -4.74 16.80
N GLU A 9 -3.11 -4.06 17.90
CA GLU A 9 -2.24 -3.94 19.07
C GLU A 9 -2.03 -5.30 19.77
N GLU A 10 -3.08 -6.11 19.93
CA GLU A 10 -2.97 -7.47 20.47
C GLU A 10 -2.06 -8.37 19.62
N ILE A 11 -2.15 -8.27 18.28
CA ILE A 11 -1.25 -9.00 17.37
C ILE A 11 0.19 -8.53 17.55
N LYS A 12 0.44 -7.21 17.58
CA LYS A 12 1.78 -6.65 17.77
C LYS A 12 2.38 -7.11 19.10
N ALA A 13 1.62 -7.01 20.20
CA ALA A 13 2.05 -7.49 21.51
C ALA A 13 2.37 -9.00 21.51
N GLY A 14 1.55 -9.80 20.80
CA GLY A 14 1.80 -11.23 20.60
C GLY A 14 3.12 -11.49 19.88
N ILE A 15 3.38 -10.78 18.78
CA ILE A 15 4.64 -10.86 18.02
C ILE A 15 5.83 -10.49 18.91
N GLU A 16 5.76 -9.34 19.60
CA GLU A 16 6.85 -8.85 20.45
C GLU A 16 7.17 -9.78 21.62
N SER A 17 6.15 -10.44 22.18
CA SER A 17 6.33 -11.39 23.28
C SER A 17 7.02 -12.70 22.86
N MET A 18 6.91 -13.08 21.59
CA MET A 18 7.36 -14.37 21.07
C MET A 18 8.63 -14.27 20.24
N LYS A 19 8.65 -13.34 19.28
CA LYS A 19 9.70 -13.20 18.26
C LYS A 19 9.68 -11.77 17.69
N PRO A 20 10.29 -10.78 18.39
CA PRO A 20 10.19 -9.35 18.05
C PRO A 20 10.84 -8.99 16.69
N GLU A 21 11.61 -9.88 16.08
CA GLU A 21 12.18 -9.69 14.74
C GLU A 21 11.20 -9.99 13.58
N ILE A 22 9.99 -10.50 13.87
CA ILE A 22 8.96 -10.68 12.84
C ILE A 22 8.43 -9.30 12.43
N ILE A 23 8.52 -9.00 11.14
CA ILE A 23 7.91 -7.82 10.54
C ILE A 23 6.39 -7.97 10.55
N TYR A 24 5.70 -7.00 11.13
CA TYR A 24 4.26 -6.89 11.08
C TYR A 24 3.82 -5.85 10.05
N SER A 25 2.97 -6.26 9.10
CA SER A 25 2.51 -5.38 8.03
C SER A 25 1.01 -5.44 7.85
N ALA A 26 0.41 -4.35 7.36
CA ALA A 26 -1.00 -4.30 6.99
C ALA A 26 -1.18 -3.80 5.56
N SER A 27 -1.99 -4.53 4.77
CA SER A 27 -2.47 -4.07 3.46
C SER A 27 -3.81 -3.39 3.62
N LEU A 28 -3.90 -2.14 3.18
CA LEU A 28 -5.02 -1.24 3.46
C LEU A 28 -5.66 -0.70 2.17
N MET A 29 -6.92 -0.31 2.26
CA MET A 29 -7.65 0.34 1.18
C MET A 29 -7.04 1.72 0.91
N PRO A 30 -6.69 2.04 -0.34
CA PRO A 30 -5.87 3.21 -0.68
C PRO A 30 -6.52 4.54 -0.28
N GLU A 31 -7.84 4.62 -0.17
CA GLU A 31 -8.59 5.83 0.20
C GLU A 31 -8.17 6.39 1.56
N GLY A 32 -7.71 5.56 2.49
CA GLY A 32 -7.26 5.99 3.83
C GLY A 32 -5.88 6.67 3.85
N GLY A 33 -5.16 6.60 2.74
CA GLY A 33 -3.90 7.29 2.52
C GLY A 33 -3.97 8.28 1.36
N ASP A 34 -5.15 8.63 0.88
CA ASP A 34 -5.31 9.61 -0.19
C ASP A 34 -4.98 11.03 0.31
N ILE A 35 -4.56 11.91 -0.61
CA ILE A 35 -4.39 13.34 -0.31
C ILE A 35 -5.72 14.04 -0.06
N ASP A 36 -6.83 13.50 -0.57
CA ASP A 36 -8.17 13.99 -0.26
C ASP A 36 -8.60 13.53 1.14
N ALA A 37 -8.73 14.50 2.05
CA ALA A 37 -9.19 14.26 3.41
C ALA A 37 -10.60 13.63 3.48
N ALA A 38 -11.45 13.83 2.46
CA ALA A 38 -12.75 13.18 2.40
C ALA A 38 -12.62 11.67 2.20
N SER A 39 -11.69 11.22 1.36
CA SER A 39 -11.36 9.81 1.15
C SER A 39 -10.82 9.16 2.43
N ASN A 40 -10.00 9.89 3.19
CA ASN A 40 -9.51 9.42 4.49
C ASN A 40 -10.67 9.18 5.47
N GLY A 41 -11.65 10.11 5.51
CA GLY A 41 -12.88 9.94 6.29
C GLY A 41 -13.74 8.76 5.82
N PHE A 42 -13.81 8.52 4.50
CA PHE A 42 -14.52 7.38 3.93
C PHE A 42 -13.90 6.05 4.40
N ALA A 43 -12.58 5.90 4.33
CA ALA A 43 -11.89 4.69 4.77
C ALA A 43 -12.13 4.38 6.26
N MET A 44 -12.15 5.41 7.10
CA MET A 44 -12.50 5.29 8.51
C MET A 44 -13.91 4.74 8.72
N VAL A 45 -14.90 5.31 8.04
CA VAL A 45 -16.32 4.99 8.25
C VAL A 45 -16.69 3.64 7.65
N HIS A 46 -16.13 3.30 6.48
CA HIS A 46 -16.55 2.12 5.70
C HIS A 46 -15.65 0.91 5.88
N TYR A 47 -14.37 1.11 6.22
CA TYR A 47 -13.40 0.03 6.38
C TYR A 47 -12.87 -0.11 7.81
N GLY A 48 -13.12 0.88 8.67
CA GLY A 48 -12.53 0.93 10.02
C GLY A 48 -11.01 1.13 9.97
N GLN A 49 -10.47 1.63 8.86
CA GLN A 49 -9.03 1.73 8.64
C GLN A 49 -8.52 3.13 8.95
N ARG A 50 -7.93 3.32 10.15
CA ARG A 50 -7.19 4.53 10.49
C ARG A 50 -5.72 4.37 10.20
N TYR A 51 -5.24 5.01 9.15
CA TYR A 51 -3.84 4.91 8.75
C TYR A 51 -2.87 5.32 9.85
N ALA A 52 -3.20 6.33 10.67
CA ALA A 52 -2.40 6.70 11.84
C ALA A 52 -2.19 5.55 12.85
N ASP A 53 -3.20 4.71 13.06
CA ASP A 53 -3.10 3.57 13.98
C ASP A 53 -2.15 2.50 13.42
N PHE A 54 -2.23 2.21 12.12
CA PHE A 54 -1.30 1.28 11.47
C PHE A 54 0.11 1.84 11.36
N GLY A 55 0.24 3.16 11.19
CA GLY A 55 1.52 3.86 11.23
C GLY A 55 2.21 3.75 12.59
N GLU A 56 1.46 3.60 13.68
CA GLU A 56 2.00 3.39 15.03
C GLU A 56 2.31 1.91 15.32
N LEU A 57 1.48 0.99 14.83
CA LEU A 57 1.49 -0.42 15.26
C LEU A 57 2.20 -1.38 14.29
N CYS A 58 2.30 -1.03 13.00
CA CYS A 58 2.93 -1.86 11.98
C CYS A 58 4.33 -1.37 11.63
N ASP A 59 5.18 -2.31 11.22
CA ASP A 59 6.51 -2.00 10.68
C ASP A 59 6.43 -1.59 9.20
N ILE A 60 5.40 -2.06 8.48
CA ILE A 60 5.11 -1.74 7.07
C ILE A 60 3.61 -1.51 6.86
N VAL A 61 3.26 -0.44 6.15
CA VAL A 61 1.91 -0.18 5.63
C VAL A 61 1.90 -0.30 4.11
N ILE A 62 0.88 -0.97 3.58
CA ILE A 62 0.77 -1.31 2.15
C ILE A 62 -0.57 -0.81 1.56
N PRO A 63 -0.64 0.45 1.08
CA PRO A 63 -1.84 0.93 0.39
C PRO A 63 -2.04 0.15 -0.92
N MET A 64 -3.22 -0.44 -1.10
CA MET A 64 -3.56 -1.26 -2.27
C MET A 64 -4.03 -0.38 -3.44
N THR A 65 -3.10 0.38 -4.02
CA THR A 65 -3.34 1.32 -5.13
C THR A 65 -3.56 0.63 -6.48
N TYR A 66 -4.60 -0.18 -6.58
CA TYR A 66 -4.97 -0.86 -7.83
C TYR A 66 -5.68 0.10 -8.78
N HIS A 67 -4.95 1.11 -9.25
CA HIS A 67 -5.49 2.35 -9.81
C HIS A 67 -6.57 2.15 -10.88
N LEU A 68 -6.45 1.16 -11.77
CA LEU A 68 -7.47 0.94 -12.80
C LEU A 68 -8.80 0.43 -12.22
N ASP A 69 -8.75 -0.39 -11.16
CA ASP A 69 -9.94 -0.89 -10.47
C ASP A 69 -10.66 0.25 -9.70
N PHE A 70 -9.92 1.29 -9.30
CA PHE A 70 -10.47 2.52 -8.72
C PHE A 70 -10.87 3.56 -9.77
N GLY A 71 -10.70 3.27 -11.07
CA GLY A 71 -10.99 4.22 -12.15
C GLY A 71 -9.98 5.38 -12.25
N GLU A 72 -8.84 5.23 -11.59
CA GLU A 72 -7.80 6.26 -11.45
C GLU A 72 -6.66 6.08 -12.47
N LYS A 73 -5.88 7.16 -12.62
CA LYS A 73 -4.65 7.15 -13.43
C LYS A 73 -3.45 6.75 -12.57
N ALA A 74 -2.39 6.22 -13.18
CA ALA A 74 -1.21 5.78 -12.44
C ALA A 74 -0.54 6.86 -11.55
N ASN A 75 -0.71 8.16 -11.84
CA ASN A 75 -0.16 9.21 -10.98
C ASN A 75 -0.82 9.26 -9.59
N TRP A 76 -2.05 8.77 -9.45
CA TRP A 76 -2.75 8.64 -8.17
C TRP A 76 -1.97 7.80 -7.15
N ILE A 77 -1.16 6.84 -7.61
CA ILE A 77 -0.28 6.06 -6.74
C ILE A 77 0.71 6.96 -5.98
N ALA A 78 1.22 8.02 -6.62
CA ALA A 78 2.10 8.98 -5.96
C ALA A 78 1.34 9.86 -4.95
N ASP A 79 0.10 10.22 -5.27
CA ASP A 79 -0.78 10.97 -4.38
C ASP A 79 -1.05 10.14 -3.11
N VAL A 80 -1.46 8.87 -3.25
CA VAL A 80 -1.71 7.97 -2.11
C VAL A 80 -0.43 7.70 -1.30
N ALA A 81 0.74 7.59 -1.95
CA ALA A 81 2.00 7.44 -1.22
C ALA A 81 2.30 8.65 -0.33
N THR A 82 2.03 9.85 -0.85
CA THR A 82 2.22 11.13 -0.13
C THR A 82 1.23 11.26 1.01
N GLY A 83 -0.06 11.10 0.74
CA GLY A 83 -1.11 11.18 1.76
C GLY A 83 -0.94 10.14 2.87
N THR A 84 -0.51 8.92 2.53
CA THR A 84 -0.20 7.87 3.52
C THR A 84 0.86 8.35 4.51
N ARG A 85 1.95 8.97 4.04
CA ARG A 85 3.01 9.48 4.93
C ARG A 85 2.50 10.62 5.81
N ASP A 86 1.74 11.54 5.23
CA ASP A 86 1.20 12.70 5.95
C ASP A 86 0.22 12.27 7.06
N VAL A 87 -0.64 11.28 6.79
CA VAL A 87 -1.66 10.81 7.75
C VAL A 87 -1.05 9.93 8.85
N MET A 88 -0.04 9.12 8.55
CA MET A 88 0.57 8.24 9.56
C MET A 88 1.37 9.01 10.61
N MET A 89 2.01 10.13 10.23
CA MET A 89 2.89 10.91 11.10
C MET A 89 3.96 10.05 11.82
N SER A 90 4.47 9.02 11.15
CA SER A 90 5.47 8.09 11.68
C SER A 90 6.50 7.71 10.62
N ASP A 91 7.62 7.11 11.05
CA ASP A 91 8.69 6.60 10.17
C ASP A 91 8.40 5.20 9.59
N THR A 92 7.17 4.70 9.78
CA THR A 92 6.73 3.39 9.29
C THR A 92 6.87 3.30 7.78
N LYS A 93 7.33 2.14 7.31
CA LYS A 93 7.64 1.93 5.90
C LYS A 93 6.39 1.90 5.05
N VAL A 94 6.38 2.66 3.96
CA VAL A 94 5.27 2.69 3.00
C VAL A 94 5.67 1.91 1.76
N VAL A 95 5.05 0.74 1.58
CA VAL A 95 5.25 -0.12 0.41
C VAL A 95 4.01 -0.01 -0.48
N MET A 96 4.16 0.38 -1.74
CA MET A 96 2.97 0.57 -2.59
C MET A 96 2.46 -0.75 -3.18
N GLY A 97 1.19 -1.06 -2.96
CA GLY A 97 0.48 -2.16 -3.58
C GLY A 97 0.09 -1.83 -5.02
N ILE A 98 0.70 -2.48 -6.00
CA ILE A 98 0.52 -2.21 -7.43
C ILE A 98 -0.29 -3.32 -8.10
N GLN A 99 -1.29 -2.91 -8.88
CA GLN A 99 -2.06 -3.79 -9.75
C GLN A 99 -1.16 -4.39 -10.84
N ALA A 100 -1.18 -5.71 -10.93
CA ALA A 100 -0.39 -6.52 -11.85
C ALA A 100 -1.27 -7.49 -12.67
N TYR A 101 -2.55 -7.14 -12.84
CA TYR A 101 -3.54 -7.83 -13.66
C TYR A 101 -4.38 -6.80 -14.43
N ASP A 102 -4.97 -7.22 -15.55
CA ASP A 102 -5.88 -6.40 -16.37
C ASP A 102 -5.33 -5.01 -16.78
N LEU A 103 -4.00 -4.90 -16.92
CA LEU A 103 -3.30 -3.71 -17.37
C LEU A 103 -2.27 -4.01 -18.46
N SER A 104 -1.89 -2.99 -19.22
CA SER A 104 -0.82 -3.10 -20.21
C SER A 104 0.57 -3.06 -19.55
N PRO A 105 1.61 -3.63 -20.20
CA PRO A 105 2.99 -3.52 -19.72
C PRO A 105 3.43 -2.07 -19.48
N ALA A 106 3.09 -1.15 -20.38
CA ALA A 106 3.42 0.26 -20.23
C ALA A 106 2.72 0.90 -19.02
N GLU A 107 1.50 0.46 -18.71
CA GLU A 107 0.76 0.96 -17.54
C GLU A 107 1.36 0.45 -16.23
N LEU A 108 1.82 -0.81 -16.20
CA LEU A 108 2.56 -1.37 -15.07
C LEU A 108 3.84 -0.57 -14.79
N GLN A 109 4.59 -0.20 -15.84
CA GLN A 109 5.80 0.61 -15.67
C GLN A 109 5.49 1.99 -15.10
N LYS A 110 4.45 2.67 -15.59
CA LYS A 110 4.03 3.96 -15.04
C LYS A 110 3.73 3.84 -13.55
N ALA A 111 2.95 2.83 -13.16
CA ALA A 111 2.60 2.60 -11.76
C ALA A 111 3.86 2.42 -10.87
N ILE A 112 4.83 1.62 -11.33
CA ILE A 112 6.12 1.44 -10.66
C ILE A 112 6.90 2.76 -10.58
N TYR A 113 6.96 3.53 -11.67
CA TYR A 113 7.69 4.80 -11.70
C TYR A 113 7.06 5.86 -10.79
N TYR A 114 5.73 5.95 -10.70
CA TYR A 114 5.07 6.87 -9.77
C TYR A 114 5.31 6.48 -8.31
N ALA A 115 5.21 5.19 -7.97
CA ALA A 115 5.55 4.73 -6.62
C ALA A 115 7.01 5.04 -6.25
N ARG A 116 7.97 4.73 -7.14
CA ARG A 116 9.40 5.03 -6.91
C ARG A 116 9.65 6.54 -6.82
N GLY A 117 9.04 7.32 -7.71
CA GLY A 117 9.19 8.77 -7.77
C GLY A 117 8.64 9.49 -6.55
N ALA A 118 7.60 8.93 -5.91
CA ALA A 118 7.06 9.41 -4.63
C ALA A 118 7.88 8.96 -3.41
N GLY A 119 8.99 8.23 -3.61
CA GLY A 119 9.84 7.76 -2.53
C GLY A 119 9.22 6.64 -1.70
N ALA A 120 8.41 5.76 -2.30
CA ALA A 120 7.96 4.55 -1.63
C ALA A 120 9.15 3.70 -1.13
N ASP A 121 9.04 3.14 0.08
CA ASP A 121 10.08 2.26 0.66
C ASP A 121 10.14 0.90 -0.05
N GLY A 122 9.11 0.55 -0.82
CA GLY A 122 9.07 -0.65 -1.64
C GLY A 122 7.81 -0.75 -2.50
N ILE A 123 7.71 -1.85 -3.24
CA ILE A 123 6.55 -2.16 -4.09
C ILE A 123 6.12 -3.61 -3.84
N MET A 124 4.81 -3.84 -3.75
CA MET A 124 4.20 -5.17 -3.68
C MET A 124 3.23 -5.34 -4.84
N PHE A 125 3.35 -6.42 -5.60
CA PHE A 125 2.49 -6.68 -6.76
C PHE A 125 1.32 -7.61 -6.42
N PHE A 126 0.12 -7.25 -6.87
CA PHE A 126 -1.03 -8.14 -6.86
C PHE A 126 -1.67 -8.16 -8.26
N ARG A 127 -1.80 -9.28 -8.96
CA ARG A 127 -1.64 -10.68 -8.52
C ARG A 127 -0.36 -11.29 -9.09
N PHE A 128 0.45 -11.90 -8.21
CA PHE A 128 1.71 -12.54 -8.58
C PHE A 128 1.58 -13.54 -9.75
N GLY A 129 0.56 -14.40 -9.72
CA GLY A 129 0.36 -15.42 -10.76
C GLY A 129 0.12 -14.83 -12.15
N THR A 130 -0.59 -13.70 -12.25
CA THR A 130 -0.82 -13.01 -13.52
C THR A 130 0.47 -12.34 -14.01
N LEU A 131 1.20 -11.67 -13.12
CA LEU A 131 2.46 -11.00 -13.43
C LEU A 131 3.50 -11.99 -13.96
N PHE A 132 3.73 -13.09 -13.25
CA PHE A 132 4.75 -14.08 -13.60
C PHE A 132 4.28 -15.08 -14.67
N GLY A 133 2.97 -15.22 -14.87
CA GLY A 133 2.39 -15.99 -15.97
C GLY A 133 2.39 -15.25 -17.32
N ASN A 134 2.74 -13.96 -17.35
CA ASN A 134 2.77 -13.13 -18.54
C ASN A 134 4.16 -12.53 -18.77
N GLU A 135 4.90 -13.06 -19.74
CA GLU A 135 6.28 -12.62 -20.02
C GLU A 135 6.38 -11.12 -20.38
N ASN A 136 5.35 -10.53 -21.00
CA ASN A 136 5.38 -9.09 -21.30
C ASN A 136 5.27 -8.24 -20.04
N LEU A 137 4.40 -8.62 -19.09
CA LEU A 137 4.28 -7.91 -17.80
C LEU A 137 5.54 -8.09 -16.96
N LYS A 138 6.06 -9.32 -16.88
CA LYS A 138 7.32 -9.61 -16.18
C LYS A 138 8.51 -8.83 -16.75
N ASN A 139 8.66 -8.77 -18.08
CA ASN A 139 9.73 -8.01 -18.72
C ASN A 139 9.59 -6.51 -18.45
N ALA A 140 8.37 -5.96 -18.51
CA ALA A 140 8.10 -4.57 -18.19
C ALA A 140 8.42 -4.23 -16.72
N MET A 141 8.06 -5.13 -15.78
CA MET A 141 8.45 -5.00 -14.37
C MET A 141 9.97 -4.96 -14.22
N LEU A 142 10.69 -5.92 -14.81
CA LEU A 142 12.15 -5.99 -14.74
C LEU A 142 12.81 -4.73 -15.31
N GLU A 143 12.31 -4.20 -16.43
CA GLU A 143 12.79 -2.96 -17.02
C GLU A 143 12.56 -1.77 -16.09
N ALA A 144 11.42 -1.71 -15.42
CA ALA A 144 11.09 -0.62 -14.49
C ALA A 144 11.93 -0.62 -13.19
N PHE A 145 12.67 -1.70 -12.90
CA PHE A 145 13.59 -1.81 -11.75
C PHE A 145 15.07 -1.69 -12.10
N LYS A 146 15.41 -1.52 -13.38
CA LYS A 146 16.73 -1.03 -13.76
C LYS A 146 16.94 0.41 -13.25
#